data_AF-E3BQQ1-F1
#
_entry.id   AF-E3BQQ1-F1
#
_cell.length_a   1.000
_cell.length_b   1.000
_cell.length_c   1.000
_cell.angle_alpha   90.00
_cell.angle_beta   90.00
_cell.angle_gamma   90.00
#
_symmetry.space_group_name_H-M   'P 1'
#
loop_
_entity.id
_entity.type
_entity.pdbx_description
1 polymer ?
#
loop_
_entity_poly.entity_id
_entity_poly.type
_entity_poly.pdbx_seq_one_letter_code
_entity_poly.pdbx_strand_id
1 'polypeptide(L)'
;MKNSTIFVLSLLAASTNVLAEKYVPIISKTIHITSSNIKCNLSKTEEYKETQDWCDASASIAVRVTLEQMRSIPSLTGDGKTTPDAKIVRFIVDEDSGGTGIHLVDELKQDHSWFQSWANRRTYIGPFATNYDLWVKPIKGTTPTKVKDFPANTNTNYQHRDKHGVDIGVNGTAGAEVGKDGPKISGQVSGSFSISNEKTLVFETKDYRVVNSSSLSDFSVSFERGFDDCHYLRAQELGCYFTKAHWGSGWVYDKSKFNPISYANFKPNYEVIYEAPVSEKGTTTFELGIKVGYKVLFGSIMPSPLFSVYEKGGGSSNSSTVTTEVSVDWNHPLFAPEAHVALQSLSDNNFCLDVYGTNDDGDVEVGGWECHGDWNQVWGLDDKERYKSRVAPERCLAVLPDKTVTVDFCGESLAQKWYWKEDQLVSRYVDGTDKAYVLNIIEGNKVGVAPMDAANKSKWQPRLHKINL
;
A
#
# COMPACT_ATOMS: atom_id res chain seq x y z
N MET A 1 -68.85 -1.92 -3.93
CA MET A 1 -68.31 -1.19 -2.77
C MET A 1 -66.92 -1.71 -2.49
N LYS A 2 -65.89 -0.96 -2.89
CA LYS A 2 -64.47 -1.33 -2.74
C LYS A 2 -63.88 -0.42 -1.66
N ASN A 3 -63.40 -1.01 -0.57
CA ASN A 3 -62.73 -0.30 0.52
C ASN A 3 -61.34 0.13 0.05
N SER A 4 -61.09 1.44 0.07
CA SER A 4 -59.80 2.05 -0.20
C SER A 4 -59.07 2.25 1.12
N THR A 5 -58.03 1.45 1.36
CA THR A 5 -57.16 1.58 2.52
C THR A 5 -56.12 2.65 2.23
N ILE A 6 -56.16 3.76 2.96
CA ILE A 6 -55.18 4.85 2.91
C ILE A 6 -53.92 4.37 3.64
N PHE A 7 -52.83 4.18 2.91
CA PHE A 7 -51.50 3.94 3.47
C PHE A 7 -50.90 5.29 3.87
N VAL A 8 -50.79 5.56 5.16
CA VAL A 8 -50.04 6.71 5.68
C VAL A 8 -48.56 6.36 5.58
N LEU A 9 -47.88 6.96 4.62
CA LEU A 9 -46.43 6.87 4.47
C LEU A 9 -45.80 7.73 5.57
N SER A 10 -45.35 7.11 6.65
CA SER A 10 -44.50 7.74 7.65
C SER A 10 -43.14 8.04 7.01
N LEU A 11 -42.89 9.30 6.67
CA LEU A 11 -41.55 9.80 6.39
C LEU A 11 -40.71 9.70 7.67
N LEU A 12 -40.01 8.58 7.83
CA LEU A 12 -38.79 8.54 8.63
C LEU A 12 -37.79 9.47 7.95
N ALA A 13 -37.64 10.67 8.52
CA ALA A 13 -36.49 11.52 8.23
C ALA A 13 -35.23 10.72 8.61
N ALA A 14 -34.58 10.13 7.61
CA ALA A 14 -33.23 9.65 7.77
C ALA A 14 -32.37 10.89 8.02
N SER A 15 -32.06 11.14 9.30
CA SER A 15 -30.97 12.03 9.67
C SER A 15 -29.71 11.41 9.09
N THR A 16 -29.30 11.90 7.92
CA THR A 16 -27.95 11.72 7.44
C THR A 16 -27.05 12.48 8.40
N ASN A 17 -26.65 11.81 9.49
CA ASN A 17 -25.44 12.18 10.20
C ASN A 17 -24.33 11.98 9.18
N VAL A 18 -23.95 13.06 8.50
CA VAL A 18 -22.69 13.15 7.77
C VAL A 18 -21.63 12.98 8.84
N LEU A 19 -21.21 11.74 9.07
CA LEU A 19 -20.05 11.43 9.89
C LEU A 19 -18.89 12.22 9.28
N ALA A 20 -18.37 13.20 10.02
CA ALA A 20 -17.18 13.92 9.61
C ALA A 20 -16.09 12.90 9.25
N GLU A 21 -15.46 13.04 8.08
CA GLU A 21 -14.37 12.16 7.66
C GLU A 21 -13.27 12.22 8.72
N LYS A 22 -13.06 11.09 9.41
CA LYS A 22 -12.02 10.95 10.44
C LYS A 22 -10.66 11.19 9.78
N TYR A 23 -9.86 12.10 10.32
CA TYR A 23 -8.48 12.32 9.85
C TYR A 23 -7.68 11.02 9.97
N VAL A 24 -7.12 10.56 8.85
CA VAL A 24 -6.27 9.38 8.76
C VAL A 24 -4.94 9.84 8.15
N PRO A 25 -3.84 9.90 8.93
CA PRO A 25 -2.51 10.33 8.44
C PRO A 25 -1.81 9.20 7.67
N ILE A 26 -2.52 8.59 6.72
CA ILE A 26 -1.99 7.54 5.85
C ILE A 26 -1.90 8.12 4.46
N ILE A 27 -0.70 8.06 3.88
CA ILE A 27 -0.47 8.51 2.51
C ILE A 27 -0.20 7.29 1.66
N SER A 28 -0.98 7.16 0.59
CA SER A 28 -0.92 6.01 -0.30
C SER A 28 -0.38 6.43 -1.66
N LYS A 29 0.56 5.65 -2.19
CA LYS A 29 1.09 5.77 -3.55
C LYS A 29 0.97 4.43 -4.25
N THR A 30 0.54 4.42 -5.51
CA THR A 30 0.48 3.19 -6.30
C THR A 30 1.77 2.99 -7.08
N ILE A 31 2.32 1.78 -7.00
CA ILE A 31 3.49 1.31 -7.75
C ILE A 31 2.99 0.30 -8.78
N HIS A 32 3.42 0.45 -10.03
CA HIS A 32 3.03 -0.42 -11.13
C HIS A 32 4.18 -1.37 -11.48
N ILE A 33 3.95 -2.68 -11.36
CA ILE A 33 4.87 -3.72 -11.84
C ILE A 33 4.25 -4.29 -13.12
N THR A 34 4.76 -3.84 -14.27
CA THR A 34 4.19 -4.16 -15.58
C THR A 34 5.23 -4.68 -16.55
N SER A 35 4.88 -5.74 -17.28
CA SER A 35 5.62 -6.24 -18.43
C SER A 35 4.64 -6.90 -19.40
N SER A 36 4.85 -6.71 -20.69
CA SER A 36 3.98 -7.23 -21.75
C SER A 36 4.81 -7.87 -22.85
N ASN A 37 4.15 -8.67 -23.69
CA ASN A 37 4.80 -9.42 -24.77
C ASN A 37 5.91 -10.36 -24.26
N ILE A 38 5.71 -10.94 -23.07
CA ILE A 38 6.64 -11.90 -22.49
C ILE A 38 6.60 -13.16 -23.37
N LYS A 39 7.78 -13.63 -23.78
CA LYS A 39 7.93 -14.86 -24.57
C LYS A 39 8.28 -16.03 -23.66
N CYS A 40 7.55 -17.12 -23.80
CA CYS A 40 7.78 -18.36 -23.07
C CYS A 40 8.63 -19.30 -23.90
N ASN A 41 9.91 -18.97 -24.04
CA ASN A 41 10.86 -19.75 -24.82
C ASN A 41 11.17 -21.07 -24.11
N LEU A 42 10.52 -22.15 -24.56
CA LEU A 42 10.70 -23.51 -24.07
C LEU A 42 10.93 -24.45 -25.25
N SER A 43 11.49 -25.64 -24.97
CA SER A 43 11.68 -26.66 -25.99
C SER A 43 10.36 -27.06 -26.65
N LYS A 44 10.40 -27.39 -27.93
CA LYS A 44 9.25 -27.91 -28.69
C LYS A 44 9.02 -29.40 -28.44
N THR A 45 10.10 -30.13 -28.13
CA THR A 45 10.11 -31.58 -27.95
C THR A 45 11.02 -32.00 -26.79
N GLU A 46 10.91 -33.27 -26.37
CA GLU A 46 11.75 -33.91 -25.36
C GLU A 46 13.24 -34.02 -25.74
N GLU A 47 13.59 -33.73 -26.99
CA GLU A 47 14.99 -33.79 -27.45
C GLU A 47 15.73 -32.47 -27.25
N TYR A 48 15.04 -31.39 -26.84
CA TYR A 48 15.60 -30.06 -26.56
C TYR A 48 16.43 -29.44 -27.71
N LYS A 49 16.17 -29.84 -28.96
CA LYS A 49 16.88 -29.34 -30.15
C LYS A 49 16.33 -28.01 -30.68
N GLU A 50 15.05 -27.77 -30.48
CA GLU A 50 14.33 -26.60 -30.99
C GLU A 50 13.52 -25.97 -29.85
N THR A 51 13.48 -24.64 -29.82
CA THR A 51 12.64 -23.87 -28.90
C THR A 51 11.56 -23.14 -29.66
N GLN A 52 10.43 -22.90 -28.99
CA GLN A 52 9.36 -22.04 -29.49
C GLN A 52 8.84 -21.16 -28.36
N ASP A 53 8.22 -20.04 -28.73
CA ASP A 53 7.46 -19.24 -27.78
C ASP A 53 6.11 -19.91 -27.53
N TRP A 54 5.96 -20.53 -26.36
CA TRP A 54 4.73 -21.21 -26.00
C TRP A 54 3.59 -20.27 -25.63
N CYS A 55 3.91 -19.01 -25.32
CA CYS A 55 2.94 -17.99 -24.96
C CYS A 55 2.52 -17.11 -26.13
N ASP A 56 3.02 -17.32 -27.35
CA ASP A 56 2.68 -16.50 -28.55
C ASP A 56 2.81 -14.97 -28.30
N ALA A 57 3.76 -14.55 -27.47
CA ALA A 57 3.90 -13.19 -26.99
C ALA A 57 2.64 -12.60 -26.32
N SER A 58 1.72 -13.42 -25.81
CA SER A 58 0.54 -12.97 -25.06
C SER A 58 0.77 -12.88 -23.54
N ALA A 59 1.91 -13.39 -23.05
CA ALA A 59 2.15 -13.37 -21.61
C ALA A 59 2.40 -11.94 -21.11
N SER A 60 1.85 -11.64 -19.93
CA SER A 60 1.91 -10.33 -19.32
C SER A 60 1.89 -10.41 -17.79
N ILE A 61 2.51 -9.41 -17.17
CA ILE A 61 2.46 -9.16 -15.73
C ILE A 61 1.96 -7.74 -15.58
N ALA A 62 0.90 -7.54 -14.80
CA ALA A 62 0.37 -6.22 -14.50
C ALA A 62 -0.24 -6.22 -13.09
N VAL A 63 0.63 -5.95 -12.12
CA VAL A 63 0.31 -5.92 -10.69
C VAL A 63 0.49 -4.49 -10.18
N ARG A 64 -0.43 -4.07 -9.32
CA ARG A 64 -0.43 -2.78 -8.64
C ARG A 64 -0.17 -3.01 -7.17
N VAL A 65 0.88 -2.38 -6.64
CA VAL A 65 1.22 -2.42 -5.23
C VAL A 65 0.91 -1.06 -4.63
N THR A 66 0.08 -1.03 -3.60
CA THR A 66 -0.19 0.18 -2.82
C THR A 66 0.85 0.28 -1.73
N LEU A 67 1.67 1.33 -1.80
CA LEU A 67 2.61 1.75 -0.77
C LEU A 67 1.93 2.76 0.14
N GLU A 68 1.71 2.40 1.40
CA GLU A 68 1.21 3.30 2.43
C GLU A 68 2.34 3.72 3.37
N GLN A 69 2.43 5.01 3.65
CA GLN A 69 3.40 5.59 4.59
C GLN A 69 2.64 6.36 5.68
N MET A 70 3.03 6.14 6.93
CA MET A 70 2.34 6.73 8.08
C MET A 70 3.21 6.81 9.33
N ARG A 71 2.83 7.70 10.25
CA ARG A 71 3.41 7.83 11.58
C ARG A 71 2.40 7.32 12.61
N SER A 72 2.83 6.41 13.49
CA SER A 72 2.02 5.93 14.62
C SER A 72 2.62 6.43 15.93
N ILE A 73 1.84 7.08 16.79
CA ILE A 73 2.25 7.44 18.15
C ILE A 73 1.66 6.46 19.18
N PRO A 74 2.13 6.43 20.45
CA PRO A 74 1.51 5.67 21.51
C PRO A 74 0.06 6.12 21.79
N SER A 75 -0.87 5.18 21.67
CA SER A 75 -2.28 5.38 21.99
C SER A 75 -2.91 4.06 22.42
N LEU A 76 -3.83 4.12 23.38
CA LEU A 76 -4.59 2.95 23.82
C LEU A 76 -5.65 2.61 22.78
N THR A 77 -5.58 1.40 22.25
CA THR A 77 -6.59 0.82 21.38
C THR A 77 -7.81 0.36 22.19
N GLY A 78 -8.93 0.14 21.51
CA GLY A 78 -10.15 -0.36 22.14
C GLY A 78 -10.01 -1.75 22.81
N ASP A 79 -9.00 -2.54 22.42
CA ASP A 79 -8.65 -3.83 23.02
C ASP A 79 -7.57 -3.72 24.12
N GLY A 80 -7.21 -2.51 24.54
CA GLY A 80 -6.30 -2.25 25.66
C GLY A 80 -4.81 -2.42 25.32
N LYS A 81 -4.45 -2.50 24.04
CA LYS A 81 -3.05 -2.49 23.58
C LYS A 81 -2.59 -1.06 23.32
N THR A 82 -1.28 -0.85 23.33
CA THR A 82 -0.71 0.45 22.96
C THR A 82 -0.15 0.36 21.55
N THR A 83 -0.56 1.28 20.68
CA THR A 83 0.02 1.41 19.33
C THR A 83 1.50 1.76 19.40
N PRO A 84 2.33 1.30 18.46
CA PRO A 84 3.77 1.52 18.50
C PRO A 84 4.11 2.98 18.23
N ASP A 85 5.22 3.46 18.81
CA ASP A 85 5.84 4.73 18.45
C ASP A 85 6.84 4.52 17.30
N ALA A 86 6.34 4.52 16.06
CA ALA A 86 7.15 4.14 14.90
C ALA A 86 6.76 4.89 13.62
N LYS A 87 7.70 4.91 12.66
CA LYS A 87 7.44 5.20 11.25
C LYS A 87 7.07 3.89 10.57
N ILE A 88 5.95 3.86 9.87
CA ILE A 88 5.39 2.64 9.29
C ILE A 88 5.32 2.79 7.78
N VAL A 89 5.78 1.74 7.10
CA VAL A 89 5.67 1.57 5.65
C VAL A 89 4.98 0.25 5.38
N ARG A 90 3.96 0.26 4.52
CA ARG A 90 3.16 -0.92 4.23
C ARG A 90 3.01 -1.10 2.72
N PHE A 91 3.21 -2.32 2.25
CA PHE A 91 3.01 -2.68 0.85
C PHE A 91 1.86 -3.68 0.75
N ILE A 92 0.91 -3.39 -0.13
CA ILE A 92 -0.35 -4.15 -0.23
C ILE A 92 -0.63 -4.44 -1.70
N VAL A 93 -0.99 -5.68 -1.99
CA VAL A 93 -1.73 -6.05 -3.20
C VAL A 93 -3.04 -6.65 -2.73
N ASP A 94 -4.14 -5.94 -2.99
CA ASP A 94 -5.50 -6.36 -2.65
C ASP A 94 -6.33 -6.72 -3.90
N GLU A 95 -7.46 -7.40 -3.69
CA GLU A 95 -8.30 -7.94 -4.77
C GLU A 95 -8.90 -6.82 -5.67
N ASP A 96 -9.27 -5.70 -5.04
CA ASP A 96 -10.00 -4.60 -5.69
C ASP A 96 -9.06 -3.68 -6.50
N SER A 97 -7.81 -3.51 -6.06
CA SER A 97 -6.87 -2.55 -6.65
C SER A 97 -5.56 -3.16 -7.15
N GLY A 98 -5.34 -4.46 -6.98
CA GLY A 98 -4.08 -5.17 -7.26
C GLY A 98 -3.68 -5.32 -8.73
N GLY A 99 -4.47 -4.81 -9.68
CA GLY A 99 -4.18 -4.83 -11.12
C GLY A 99 -4.90 -5.94 -11.90
N THR A 100 -4.51 -6.15 -13.16
CA THR A 100 -5.14 -7.14 -14.04
C THR A 100 -4.64 -8.56 -13.78
N GLY A 101 -3.46 -8.70 -13.19
CA GLY A 101 -2.86 -9.97 -12.78
C GLY A 101 -1.70 -10.42 -13.66
N ILE A 102 -1.46 -11.72 -13.64
CA ILE A 102 -0.40 -12.41 -14.38
C ILE A 102 -1.06 -13.39 -15.34
N HIS A 103 -0.80 -13.22 -16.63
CA HIS A 103 -1.37 -14.01 -17.73
C HIS A 103 -0.24 -14.67 -18.52
N LEU A 104 -0.40 -15.95 -18.89
CA LEU A 104 0.49 -16.65 -19.82
C LEU A 104 -0.19 -16.80 -21.20
N VAL A 105 -1.33 -17.50 -21.23
CA VAL A 105 -2.12 -17.82 -22.43
C VAL A 105 -3.60 -17.92 -22.07
N ASP A 106 -4.50 -17.65 -23.01
CA ASP A 106 -5.95 -17.79 -22.79
C ASP A 106 -6.37 -19.26 -22.60
N GLU A 107 -5.70 -20.17 -23.31
CA GLU A 107 -5.94 -21.60 -23.24
C GLU A 107 -4.63 -22.39 -23.29
N LEU A 108 -4.58 -23.50 -22.53
CA LEU A 108 -3.48 -24.46 -22.67
C LEU A 108 -3.47 -25.10 -24.05
N LYS A 109 -2.29 -25.12 -24.67
CA LYS A 109 -2.02 -25.87 -25.89
C LYS A 109 -1.81 -27.34 -25.52
N GLN A 110 -2.54 -28.23 -26.18
CA GLN A 110 -2.38 -29.66 -26.06
C GLN A 110 -2.40 -30.25 -27.47
N ASP A 111 -1.28 -30.82 -27.91
CA ASP A 111 -1.17 -31.45 -29.23
C ASP A 111 -0.01 -32.47 -29.25
N HIS A 112 0.39 -32.88 -30.45
CA HIS A 112 1.44 -33.84 -30.73
C HIS A 112 2.75 -33.15 -31.06
N SER A 113 3.83 -33.56 -30.39
CA SER A 113 5.19 -33.22 -30.81
C SER A 113 5.67 -34.17 -31.92
N TRP A 114 5.11 -35.38 -31.99
CA TRP A 114 5.36 -36.36 -33.05
C TRP A 114 4.20 -37.36 -33.14
N PHE A 115 3.81 -37.78 -34.35
CA PHE A 115 2.70 -38.71 -34.55
C PHE A 115 3.01 -39.76 -35.63
N GLN A 116 2.94 -41.04 -35.27
CA GLN A 116 2.95 -42.15 -36.21
C GLN A 116 1.60 -42.88 -36.21
N SER A 117 1.03 -43.13 -35.03
CA SER A 117 -0.28 -43.75 -34.89
C SER A 117 -0.94 -43.43 -33.54
N TRP A 118 -2.21 -43.78 -33.39
CA TRP A 118 -2.91 -43.74 -32.09
C TRP A 118 -2.36 -44.72 -31.06
N ALA A 119 -1.44 -45.60 -31.43
CA ALA A 119 -0.72 -46.46 -30.50
C ALA A 119 0.73 -46.03 -30.26
N ASN A 120 1.29 -45.16 -31.11
CA ASN A 120 2.67 -44.68 -31.04
C ASN A 120 2.77 -43.19 -31.40
N ARG A 121 2.89 -42.32 -30.40
CA ARG A 121 2.98 -40.86 -30.59
C ARG A 121 3.58 -40.17 -29.35
N ARG A 122 4.06 -38.94 -29.53
CA ARG A 122 4.48 -38.04 -28.46
C ARG A 122 3.55 -36.83 -28.40
N THR A 123 3.22 -36.40 -27.19
CA THR A 123 2.22 -35.37 -26.89
C THR A 123 2.82 -34.32 -25.99
N TYR A 124 2.18 -33.15 -25.93
CA TYR A 124 2.55 -32.08 -25.02
C TYR A 124 1.33 -31.39 -24.41
N ILE A 125 1.53 -30.72 -23.27
CA ILE A 125 0.57 -29.78 -22.69
C ILE A 125 1.29 -28.58 -22.03
N GLY A 126 0.82 -27.37 -22.31
CA GLY A 126 1.33 -26.13 -21.71
C GLY A 126 1.10 -24.89 -22.58
N PRO A 127 1.70 -23.75 -22.25
CA PRO A 127 2.49 -23.50 -21.03
C PRO A 127 1.58 -23.26 -19.82
N PHE A 128 2.02 -23.66 -18.64
CA PHE A 128 1.38 -23.32 -17.37
C PHE A 128 2.43 -22.91 -16.33
N ALA A 129 2.03 -22.12 -15.35
CA ALA A 129 2.89 -21.63 -14.29
C ALA A 129 3.22 -22.74 -13.29
N THR A 130 4.50 -22.90 -12.98
CA THR A 130 4.99 -23.78 -11.90
C THR A 130 4.97 -23.08 -10.57
N ASN A 131 5.27 -21.78 -10.58
CA ASN A 131 5.22 -20.93 -9.41
C ASN A 131 5.01 -19.45 -9.76
N TYR A 132 4.50 -18.71 -8.76
CA TYR A 132 4.50 -17.26 -8.75
C TYR A 132 5.26 -16.79 -7.51
N ASP A 133 6.48 -16.27 -7.69
CA ASP A 133 7.31 -15.75 -6.62
C ASP A 133 7.12 -14.22 -6.55
N LEU A 134 6.87 -13.71 -5.34
CA LEU A 134 6.65 -12.29 -5.07
C LEU A 134 7.52 -11.88 -3.89
N TRP A 135 8.13 -10.71 -3.98
CA TRP A 135 8.95 -10.20 -2.88
C TRP A 135 8.93 -8.70 -2.76
N VAL A 136 9.22 -8.25 -1.55
CA VAL A 136 9.55 -6.87 -1.19
C VAL A 136 10.79 -6.95 -0.31
N LYS A 137 11.88 -6.32 -0.73
CA LYS A 137 13.17 -6.43 -0.03
C LYS A 137 13.84 -5.07 0.10
N PRO A 138 14.29 -4.66 1.29
CA PRO A 138 15.16 -3.50 1.42
C PRO A 138 16.54 -3.84 0.84
N ILE A 139 16.93 -3.18 -0.25
CA ILE A 139 18.19 -3.47 -0.98
C ILE A 139 19.29 -2.44 -0.74
N LYS A 140 18.94 -1.23 -0.25
CA LYS A 140 19.90 -0.15 -0.02
C LYS A 140 19.44 0.80 1.08
N GLY A 141 20.38 1.32 1.85
CA GLY A 141 20.15 2.29 2.93
C GLY A 141 19.89 1.62 4.26
N THR A 142 19.11 2.25 5.14
CA THR A 142 18.72 1.64 6.41
C THR A 142 17.80 0.44 6.15
N THR A 143 17.97 -0.63 6.90
CA THR A 143 17.08 -1.80 6.85
C THR A 143 16.01 -1.66 7.94
N PRO A 144 14.73 -1.39 7.59
CA PRO A 144 13.66 -1.35 8.57
C PRO A 144 13.29 -2.75 9.05
N THR A 145 12.65 -2.84 10.21
CA THR A 145 12.19 -4.12 10.77
C THR A 145 10.87 -4.50 10.13
N LYS A 146 10.77 -5.70 9.56
CA LYS A 146 9.47 -6.23 9.16
C LYS A 146 8.75 -6.77 10.39
N VAL A 147 7.54 -6.27 10.64
CA VAL A 147 6.78 -6.62 11.86
C VAL A 147 5.65 -7.60 11.60
N LYS A 148 5.13 -7.60 10.37
CA LYS A 148 4.02 -8.47 9.98
C LYS A 148 4.03 -8.67 8.48
N ASP A 149 3.68 -9.87 8.06
CA ASP A 149 3.42 -10.19 6.67
C ASP A 149 2.27 -11.19 6.50
N PHE A 150 1.79 -11.26 5.27
CA PHE A 150 0.74 -12.16 4.81
C PHE A 150 0.97 -12.45 3.32
N PRO A 151 0.66 -13.66 2.80
CA PRO A 151 0.07 -14.82 3.49
C PRO A 151 1.04 -15.70 4.28
N ALA A 152 0.53 -16.46 5.26
CA ALA A 152 1.28 -17.51 5.95
C ALA A 152 1.38 -18.80 5.11
N ASN A 153 2.20 -19.76 5.56
CA ASN A 153 2.32 -21.06 4.90
C ASN A 153 0.97 -21.81 4.91
N THR A 154 0.51 -22.25 3.74
CA THR A 154 -0.75 -22.99 3.59
C THR A 154 -0.64 -24.08 2.53
N ASN A 155 -1.49 -25.11 2.63
CA ASN A 155 -1.56 -26.22 1.67
C ASN A 155 -2.44 -25.87 0.44
N THR A 156 -2.53 -26.79 -0.53
CA THR A 156 -3.39 -26.66 -1.72
C THR A 156 -4.88 -26.66 -1.40
N ASN A 157 -5.69 -26.14 -2.33
CA ASN A 157 -7.15 -26.00 -2.19
C ASN A 157 -7.59 -25.25 -0.92
N TYR A 158 -6.83 -24.22 -0.56
CA TYR A 158 -7.13 -23.36 0.57
C TYR A 158 -7.86 -22.11 0.09
N GLN A 159 -9.00 -21.81 0.72
CA GLN A 159 -9.73 -20.57 0.52
C GLN A 159 -9.94 -19.89 1.87
N HIS A 160 -9.49 -18.63 1.97
CA HIS A 160 -9.71 -17.86 3.18
C HIS A 160 -9.90 -16.38 2.88
N ARG A 161 -10.58 -15.70 3.79
CA ARG A 161 -10.86 -14.28 3.76
C ARG A 161 -10.45 -13.74 5.10
N ASP A 162 -9.26 -13.14 5.15
CA ASP A 162 -8.72 -12.57 6.36
C ASP A 162 -8.78 -11.06 6.35
N LYS A 163 -8.97 -10.49 7.55
CA LYS A 163 -8.78 -9.07 7.77
C LYS A 163 -7.35 -8.84 8.28
N HIS A 164 -6.56 -8.13 7.49
CA HIS A 164 -5.20 -7.76 7.84
C HIS A 164 -5.08 -6.25 7.94
N GLY A 165 -4.50 -5.79 9.02
CA GLY A 165 -4.34 -4.37 9.25
C GLY A 165 -3.26 -4.04 10.25
N VAL A 166 -3.11 -2.73 10.41
CA VAL A 166 -2.27 -2.07 11.40
C VAL A 166 -3.15 -1.16 12.26
N ASP A 167 -2.89 -1.17 13.57
CA ASP A 167 -3.43 -0.19 14.49
C ASP A 167 -2.41 0.94 14.65
N ILE A 168 -2.81 2.16 14.29
CA ILE A 168 -1.96 3.35 14.43
C ILE A 168 -2.54 4.28 15.47
N GLY A 169 -1.66 4.88 16.28
CA GLY A 169 -2.06 5.96 17.17
C GLY A 169 -1.90 7.30 16.45
N VAL A 170 -2.89 8.16 16.61
CA VAL A 170 -2.93 9.48 15.96
C VAL A 170 -3.09 10.55 17.02
N ASN A 171 -2.38 11.65 16.83
CA ASN A 171 -2.49 12.82 17.68
C ASN A 171 -3.77 13.60 17.34
N GLY A 172 -4.70 13.73 18.30
CA GLY A 172 -5.99 14.38 18.14
C GLY A 172 -7.03 13.81 19.12
N THR A 173 -8.15 14.49 19.36
CA THR A 173 -9.13 14.08 20.39
C THR A 173 -10.14 13.06 19.87
N ALA A 174 -10.40 11.99 20.62
CA ALA A 174 -11.56 11.14 20.42
C ALA A 174 -12.86 11.89 20.82
N GLY A 175 -13.73 12.18 19.85
CA GLY A 175 -15.07 12.73 20.11
C GLY A 175 -15.16 14.26 20.23
N ALA A 176 -14.05 15.00 20.22
CA ALA A 176 -14.09 16.38 19.76
C ALA A 176 -14.00 16.35 18.24
N GLU A 177 -14.79 17.15 17.57
CA GLU A 177 -14.75 17.31 16.12
C GLU A 177 -13.31 17.62 15.67
N VAL A 178 -12.54 16.60 15.27
CA VAL A 178 -11.62 16.78 14.15
C VAL A 178 -12.53 16.92 12.93
N GLY A 179 -13.26 18.03 12.89
CA GLY A 179 -14.03 18.44 11.74
C GLY A 179 -13.07 18.78 10.61
N LYS A 180 -13.65 19.34 9.55
CA LYS A 180 -12.93 19.84 8.36
C LYS A 180 -11.79 20.83 8.73
N ASP A 181 -11.87 21.41 9.92
CA ASP A 181 -11.07 22.54 10.40
C ASP A 181 -9.86 22.13 11.29
N GLY A 182 -9.48 20.85 11.32
CA GLY A 182 -8.25 20.36 11.98
C GLY A 182 -8.19 20.58 13.51
N PRO A 183 -7.12 20.11 14.19
CA PRO A 183 -7.01 20.26 15.64
C PRO A 183 -6.69 21.71 16.05
N LYS A 184 -7.55 22.28 16.92
CA LYS A 184 -7.35 23.59 17.59
C LYS A 184 -6.80 23.46 19.03
N ILE A 185 -6.55 22.24 19.51
CA ILE A 185 -6.06 21.96 20.89
C ILE A 185 -4.72 21.23 20.78
N SER A 186 -3.77 21.53 21.67
CA SER A 186 -2.44 20.90 21.72
C SER A 186 -2.52 19.41 22.09
N GLY A 187 -1.67 18.62 21.43
CA GLY A 187 -1.79 17.15 21.37
C GLY A 187 -1.70 16.37 22.68
N GLN A 188 -1.27 16.98 23.79
CA GLN A 188 -1.28 16.32 25.11
C GLN A 188 -2.54 16.61 25.93
N VAL A 189 -3.25 17.71 25.68
CA VAL A 189 -4.51 18.02 26.37
C VAL A 189 -5.69 17.33 25.66
N SER A 190 -5.53 17.02 24.37
CA SER A 190 -6.46 16.22 23.58
C SER A 190 -5.94 14.80 23.37
N GLY A 191 -6.35 13.85 24.22
CA GLY A 191 -5.80 12.48 24.24
C GLY A 191 -5.81 11.76 22.90
N SER A 192 -4.76 10.97 22.61
CA SER A 192 -4.59 10.22 21.36
C SER A 192 -5.69 9.18 21.12
N PHE A 193 -5.96 8.86 19.86
CA PHE A 193 -6.87 7.77 19.49
C PHE A 193 -6.21 6.78 18.54
N SER A 194 -6.67 5.52 18.57
CA SER A 194 -6.27 4.53 17.61
C SER A 194 -7.18 4.48 16.37
N ILE A 195 -6.58 4.14 15.23
CA ILE A 195 -7.28 3.79 14.00
C ILE A 195 -6.83 2.40 13.60
N SER A 196 -7.79 1.51 13.39
CA SER A 196 -7.53 0.21 12.78
C SER A 196 -7.73 0.33 11.27
N ASN A 197 -6.67 0.10 10.50
CA ASN A 197 -6.73 0.08 9.04
C ASN A 197 -6.68 -1.38 8.54
N GLU A 198 -7.85 -2.02 8.53
CA GLU A 198 -8.00 -3.40 8.06
C GLU A 198 -8.35 -3.44 6.55
N LYS A 199 -7.66 -4.33 5.84
CA LYS A 199 -7.93 -4.73 4.47
C LYS A 199 -8.36 -6.19 4.45
N THR A 200 -9.34 -6.49 3.60
CA THR A 200 -9.76 -7.87 3.40
C THR A 200 -8.94 -8.48 2.28
N LEU A 201 -8.13 -9.47 2.59
CA LEU A 201 -7.35 -10.21 1.60
C LEU A 201 -8.02 -11.57 1.38
N VAL A 202 -8.34 -11.86 0.12
CA VAL A 202 -8.97 -13.12 -0.29
C VAL A 202 -7.93 -13.97 -0.98
N PHE A 203 -7.80 -15.21 -0.56
CA PHE A 203 -6.90 -16.14 -1.22
C PHE A 203 -7.65 -17.38 -1.68
N GLU A 204 -7.37 -17.84 -2.89
CA GLU A 204 -7.84 -19.12 -3.41
C GLU A 204 -6.66 -19.82 -4.10
N THR A 205 -6.08 -20.82 -3.42
CA THR A 205 -4.82 -21.42 -3.88
C THR A 205 -5.00 -22.43 -5.02
N LYS A 206 -6.17 -23.08 -5.12
CA LYS A 206 -6.45 -24.17 -6.08
C LYS A 206 -5.28 -25.16 -6.17
N ASP A 207 -4.53 -25.13 -7.28
CA ASP A 207 -3.40 -26.00 -7.60
C ASP A 207 -2.11 -25.68 -6.81
N TYR A 208 -2.05 -24.51 -6.18
CA TYR A 208 -0.86 -23.97 -5.54
C TYR A 208 -0.93 -24.14 -4.03
N ARG A 209 0.23 -24.21 -3.39
CA ARG A 209 0.41 -24.03 -1.94
C ARG A 209 1.17 -22.72 -1.73
N VAL A 210 1.01 -22.13 -0.56
CA VAL A 210 1.74 -20.91 -0.21
C VAL A 210 2.96 -21.28 0.60
N VAL A 211 4.13 -20.89 0.09
CA VAL A 211 5.42 -20.99 0.78
C VAL A 211 5.90 -19.58 1.07
N ASN A 212 5.68 -19.14 2.30
CA ASN A 212 6.23 -17.90 2.83
C ASN A 212 7.62 -18.20 3.43
N SER A 213 8.66 -17.80 2.70
CA SER A 213 10.07 -17.93 3.07
C SER A 213 10.67 -16.64 3.64
N SER A 214 9.81 -15.67 3.92
CA SER A 214 10.11 -14.47 4.68
C SER A 214 11.05 -14.69 5.85
N SER A 215 12.08 -13.85 5.94
CA SER A 215 13.04 -13.87 7.04
C SER A 215 13.55 -12.47 7.35
N LEU A 216 13.66 -12.12 8.63
CA LEU A 216 14.09 -10.78 9.06
C LEU A 216 13.29 -9.70 8.31
N SER A 217 13.95 -8.81 7.58
CA SER A 217 13.32 -7.74 6.79
C SER A 217 12.96 -8.15 5.36
N ASP A 218 13.31 -9.36 4.93
CA ASP A 218 12.99 -9.83 3.59
C ASP A 218 11.58 -10.43 3.61
N PHE A 219 10.71 -9.88 2.77
CA PHE A 219 9.42 -10.50 2.47
C PHE A 219 9.54 -11.29 1.17
N SER A 220 9.21 -12.58 1.24
CA SER A 220 9.30 -13.49 0.08
C SER A 220 8.24 -14.58 0.20
N VAL A 221 7.32 -14.60 -0.77
CA VAL A 221 6.24 -15.59 -0.85
C VAL A 221 6.26 -16.23 -2.24
N SER A 222 6.12 -17.55 -2.26
CA SER A 222 5.93 -18.33 -3.48
C SER A 222 4.60 -19.06 -3.44
N PHE A 223 3.84 -18.92 -4.53
CA PHE A 223 2.72 -19.80 -4.84
C PHE A 223 3.26 -20.93 -5.70
N GLU A 224 3.59 -22.08 -5.10
CA GLU A 224 4.20 -23.22 -5.78
C GLU A 224 3.15 -24.31 -6.03
N ARG A 225 3.20 -25.01 -7.17
CA ARG A 225 2.29 -26.16 -7.38
C ARG A 225 2.52 -27.21 -6.29
N GLY A 226 1.44 -27.67 -5.65
CA GLY A 226 1.51 -28.64 -4.56
C GLY A 226 1.49 -30.11 -4.99
N PHE A 227 1.48 -30.40 -6.28
CA PHE A 227 1.40 -31.75 -6.84
C PHE A 227 2.54 -31.99 -7.83
N ASP A 228 2.95 -33.25 -7.95
CA ASP A 228 3.86 -33.66 -9.02
C ASP A 228 3.17 -33.69 -10.40
N ASP A 229 3.97 -33.83 -11.46
CA ASP A 229 3.45 -33.87 -12.83
C ASP A 229 2.52 -35.08 -13.10
N CYS A 230 2.64 -36.16 -12.32
CA CYS A 230 1.87 -37.40 -12.50
C CYS A 230 0.40 -37.21 -12.09
N HIS A 231 0.12 -36.29 -11.16
CA HIS A 231 -1.23 -35.91 -10.80
C HIS A 231 -2.09 -35.50 -12.01
N TYR A 232 -1.46 -34.90 -13.02
CA TYR A 232 -2.13 -34.42 -14.23
C TYR A 232 -2.37 -35.50 -15.29
N LEU A 233 -1.91 -36.74 -15.09
CA LEU A 233 -2.20 -37.83 -16.01
C LEU A 233 -3.71 -38.11 -16.06
N ARG A 234 -4.23 -38.53 -17.23
CA ARG A 234 -5.65 -38.91 -17.37
C ARG A 234 -6.06 -40.07 -16.47
N ALA A 235 -5.14 -41.01 -16.26
CA ALA A 235 -5.27 -42.09 -15.31
C ALA A 235 -3.89 -42.36 -14.71
N GLN A 236 -3.84 -43.01 -13.55
CA GLN A 236 -2.59 -43.38 -12.92
C GLN A 236 -2.71 -44.80 -12.39
N GLU A 237 -1.80 -45.66 -12.82
CA GLU A 237 -1.62 -47.02 -12.31
C GLU A 237 -0.45 -47.05 -11.29
N LEU A 238 0.30 -48.14 -11.18
CA LEU A 238 1.48 -48.23 -10.32
C LEU A 238 2.65 -47.42 -10.92
N GLY A 239 2.72 -46.13 -10.59
CA GLY A 239 3.78 -45.22 -11.04
C GLY A 239 3.23 -44.01 -11.78
N CYS A 240 4.03 -43.44 -12.69
CA CYS A 240 3.66 -42.26 -13.49
C CYS A 240 3.26 -42.65 -14.93
N TYR A 241 2.42 -43.68 -15.05
CA TYR A 241 1.92 -44.16 -16.33
C TYR A 241 0.53 -44.81 -16.17
N PHE A 242 -0.10 -45.10 -17.30
CA PHE A 242 -1.30 -45.94 -17.38
C PHE A 242 -1.37 -46.66 -18.73
N THR A 243 -2.24 -47.67 -18.85
CA THR A 243 -2.41 -48.44 -20.07
C THR A 243 -3.82 -48.29 -20.64
N LYS A 244 -3.96 -48.32 -21.97
CA LYS A 244 -5.26 -48.38 -22.66
C LYS A 244 -5.16 -49.21 -23.94
N ALA A 245 -6.30 -49.67 -24.44
CA ALA A 245 -6.36 -50.35 -25.75
C ALA A 245 -5.76 -49.48 -26.87
N HIS A 246 -5.17 -50.11 -27.89
CA HIS A 246 -4.47 -49.43 -28.98
C HIS A 246 -5.32 -48.46 -29.80
N TRP A 247 -6.63 -48.66 -29.83
CA TRP A 247 -7.58 -47.76 -30.50
C TRP A 247 -8.01 -46.57 -29.61
N GLY A 248 -7.41 -46.39 -28.44
CA GLY A 248 -7.65 -45.24 -27.58
C GLY A 248 -7.05 -43.96 -28.17
N SER A 249 -7.89 -42.95 -28.39
CA SER A 249 -7.48 -41.62 -28.90
C SER A 249 -7.15 -40.60 -27.80
N GLY A 250 -6.81 -41.06 -26.60
CA GLY A 250 -6.64 -40.20 -25.43
C GLY A 250 -5.32 -39.42 -25.42
N TRP A 251 -5.24 -38.41 -24.56
CA TRP A 251 -3.99 -37.70 -24.22
C TRP A 251 -3.33 -38.32 -22.99
N VAL A 252 -2.02 -38.15 -22.83
CA VAL A 252 -1.31 -38.53 -21.59
C VAL A 252 -1.82 -37.71 -20.41
N TYR A 253 -1.89 -36.40 -20.59
CA TYR A 253 -2.35 -35.45 -19.58
C TYR A 253 -3.80 -35.03 -19.77
N ASP A 254 -4.48 -34.77 -18.67
CA ASP A 254 -5.84 -34.26 -18.65
C ASP A 254 -5.87 -32.73 -18.55
N LYS A 255 -6.31 -32.05 -19.62
CA LYS A 255 -6.38 -30.58 -19.67
C LYS A 255 -7.30 -30.04 -18.57
N SER A 256 -8.36 -30.76 -18.16
CA SER A 256 -9.30 -30.27 -17.14
C SER A 256 -8.74 -30.27 -15.71
N LYS A 257 -7.58 -30.91 -15.47
CA LYS A 257 -6.90 -30.89 -14.16
C LYS A 257 -6.05 -29.64 -13.95
N PHE A 258 -5.92 -28.77 -14.95
CA PHE A 258 -5.21 -27.51 -14.84
C PHE A 258 -6.19 -26.37 -14.60
N ASN A 259 -6.13 -25.76 -13.43
CA ASN A 259 -6.98 -24.62 -13.14
C ASN A 259 -6.54 -23.38 -13.96
N PRO A 260 -7.47 -22.54 -14.45
CA PRO A 260 -7.14 -21.31 -15.20
C PRO A 260 -6.19 -20.35 -14.48
N ILE A 261 -6.15 -20.41 -13.15
CA ILE A 261 -5.17 -19.68 -12.32
C ILE A 261 -3.72 -19.98 -12.69
N SER A 262 -3.45 -21.13 -13.34
CA SER A 262 -2.10 -21.53 -13.76
C SER A 262 -1.69 -21.03 -15.16
N TYR A 263 -2.59 -20.42 -15.94
CA TYR A 263 -2.24 -19.98 -17.31
C TYR A 263 -3.01 -18.75 -17.77
N ALA A 264 -4.31 -18.66 -17.50
CA ALA A 264 -5.16 -17.58 -17.97
C ALA A 264 -5.01 -16.34 -17.08
N ASN A 265 -5.21 -16.44 -15.76
CA ASN A 265 -5.01 -15.28 -14.91
C ASN A 265 -4.75 -15.65 -13.46
N PHE A 266 -3.66 -15.13 -12.90
CA PHE A 266 -3.37 -15.14 -11.48
C PHE A 266 -3.32 -13.72 -10.93
N LYS A 267 -4.15 -13.45 -9.92
CA LYS A 267 -4.11 -12.19 -9.17
C LYS A 267 -3.49 -12.45 -7.79
N PRO A 268 -2.24 -12.03 -7.55
CA PRO A 268 -1.63 -12.20 -6.24
C PRO A 268 -2.30 -11.31 -5.20
N ASN A 269 -2.29 -11.74 -3.95
CA ASN A 269 -2.67 -10.93 -2.80
C ASN A 269 -1.61 -11.09 -1.72
N TYR A 270 -1.07 -9.98 -1.21
CA TYR A 270 -0.12 -10.00 -0.11
C TYR A 270 -0.13 -8.68 0.64
N GLU A 271 0.40 -8.73 1.86
CA GLU A 271 0.67 -7.55 2.66
C GLU A 271 1.99 -7.73 3.41
N VAL A 272 2.79 -6.67 3.46
CA VAL A 272 3.96 -6.60 4.34
C VAL A 272 4.03 -5.23 5.00
N ILE A 273 4.32 -5.24 6.31
CA ILE A 273 4.46 -4.06 7.15
C ILE A 273 5.88 -3.97 7.68
N TYR A 274 6.49 -2.81 7.45
CA TYR A 274 7.80 -2.41 7.93
C TYR A 274 7.69 -1.28 8.94
N GLU A 275 8.50 -1.34 9.98
CA GLU A 275 8.65 -0.30 10.99
C GLU A 275 10.09 0.19 11.04
N ALA A 276 10.24 1.50 11.19
CA ALA A 276 11.51 2.15 11.51
C ALA A 276 11.36 2.97 12.80
N PRO A 277 12.43 3.07 13.62
CA PRO A 277 12.45 3.96 14.77
C PRO A 277 12.13 5.41 14.39
N VAL A 278 11.54 6.16 15.31
CA VAL A 278 11.21 7.59 15.09
C VAL A 278 12.46 8.45 14.81
N SER A 279 13.60 8.04 15.36
CA SER A 279 14.91 8.65 15.15
C SER A 279 15.57 8.29 13.82
N GLU A 280 15.00 7.35 13.06
CA GLU A 280 15.58 6.89 11.80
C GLU A 280 15.65 8.02 10.77
N LYS A 281 16.77 8.12 10.06
CA LYS A 281 17.05 9.18 9.07
C LYS A 281 17.57 8.56 7.79
N GLY A 282 17.51 9.32 6.71
CA GLY A 282 17.98 8.88 5.40
C GLY A 282 16.91 8.06 4.67
N THR A 283 17.34 7.23 3.73
CA THR A 283 16.43 6.57 2.80
C THR A 283 16.58 5.06 2.83
N THR A 284 15.48 4.32 2.67
CA THR A 284 15.50 2.89 2.31
C THR A 284 14.98 2.72 0.89
N THR A 285 15.73 2.02 0.05
CA THR A 285 15.23 1.59 -1.27
C THR A 285 14.77 0.14 -1.17
N PHE A 286 13.53 -0.09 -1.55
CA PHE A 286 12.91 -1.40 -1.63
C PHE A 286 12.87 -1.87 -3.08
N GLU A 287 13.32 -3.09 -3.32
CA GLU A 287 13.04 -3.82 -4.54
C GLU A 287 11.72 -4.58 -4.37
N LEU A 288 10.79 -4.37 -5.30
CA LEU A 288 9.60 -5.16 -5.44
C LEU A 288 9.75 -6.01 -6.70
N GLY A 289 9.48 -7.31 -6.60
CA GLY A 289 9.67 -8.18 -7.73
C GLY A 289 8.65 -9.30 -7.83
N ILE A 290 8.47 -9.72 -9.08
CA ILE A 290 7.58 -10.80 -9.48
C ILE A 290 8.37 -11.71 -10.40
N LYS A 291 8.39 -12.99 -10.09
CA LYS A 291 8.92 -14.03 -10.97
C LYS A 291 7.85 -15.08 -11.22
N VAL A 292 7.68 -15.41 -12.48
CA VAL A 292 6.75 -16.43 -12.95
C VAL A 292 7.58 -17.56 -13.54
N GLY A 293 7.61 -18.71 -12.88
CA GLY A 293 8.12 -19.93 -13.49
C GLY A 293 7.03 -20.58 -14.32
N TYR A 294 7.37 -21.04 -15.52
CA TYR A 294 6.42 -21.66 -16.43
C TYR A 294 7.04 -22.89 -17.10
N LYS A 295 6.18 -23.83 -17.48
CA LYS A 295 6.57 -25.15 -17.96
C LYS A 295 5.62 -25.70 -19.01
N VAL A 296 6.16 -26.57 -19.86
CA VAL A 296 5.43 -27.49 -20.74
C VAL A 296 5.79 -28.91 -20.34
N LEU A 297 4.80 -29.79 -20.34
CA LEU A 297 4.98 -31.22 -20.11
C LEU A 297 4.92 -31.98 -21.43
N PHE A 298 5.72 -33.04 -21.51
CA PHE A 298 5.73 -33.97 -22.63
C PHE A 298 5.34 -35.37 -22.14
N GLY A 299 4.56 -36.06 -22.97
CA GLY A 299 4.09 -37.40 -22.69
C GLY A 299 4.28 -38.30 -23.90
N SER A 300 4.56 -39.57 -23.65
CA SER A 300 4.76 -40.57 -24.70
C SER A 300 3.66 -41.63 -24.63
N ILE A 301 3.19 -42.05 -25.80
CA ILE A 301 2.34 -43.23 -25.95
C ILE A 301 3.11 -44.23 -26.80
N MET A 302 3.39 -45.41 -26.24
CA MET A 302 4.13 -46.48 -26.92
C MET A 302 3.31 -47.77 -26.98
N PRO A 303 3.38 -48.54 -28.09
CA PRO A 303 2.67 -49.80 -28.19
C PRO A 303 3.38 -50.91 -27.39
N SER A 304 2.60 -51.71 -26.66
CA SER A 304 2.97 -52.98 -26.02
C SER A 304 2.13 -54.11 -26.67
N PRO A 305 2.40 -55.43 -26.47
CA PRO A 305 1.72 -56.48 -27.24
C PRO A 305 0.18 -56.53 -27.15
N LEU A 306 -0.43 -55.98 -26.09
CA LEU A 306 -1.89 -55.99 -25.88
C LEU A 306 -2.52 -54.61 -25.67
N PHE A 307 -1.71 -53.60 -25.32
CA PHE A 307 -2.18 -52.27 -24.93
C PHE A 307 -1.13 -51.22 -25.31
N SER A 308 -1.52 -49.96 -25.34
CA SER A 308 -0.61 -48.83 -25.41
C SER A 308 -0.32 -48.32 -24.00
N VAL A 309 0.96 -48.06 -23.73
CA VAL A 309 1.45 -47.47 -22.48
C VAL A 309 1.49 -45.96 -22.66
N TYR A 310 0.84 -45.23 -21.76
CA TYR A 310 0.83 -43.78 -21.69
C TYR A 310 1.69 -43.37 -20.50
N GLU A 311 2.80 -42.69 -20.74
CA GLU A 311 3.75 -42.34 -19.69
C GLU A 311 4.14 -40.87 -19.75
N LYS A 312 4.52 -40.34 -18.58
CA LYS A 312 5.23 -39.06 -18.52
C LYS A 312 6.59 -39.24 -19.19
N GLY A 313 6.89 -38.37 -20.16
CA GLY A 313 8.24 -38.23 -20.66
C GLY A 313 8.97 -37.14 -19.89
N GLY A 314 9.22 -36.00 -20.54
CA GLY A 314 9.96 -34.88 -19.96
C GLY A 314 9.13 -33.61 -19.73
N GLY A 315 9.82 -32.49 -19.54
CA GLY A 315 9.22 -31.17 -19.58
C GLY A 315 10.28 -30.11 -19.74
N SER A 316 9.92 -28.98 -20.36
CA SER A 316 10.79 -27.82 -20.49
C SER A 316 10.25 -26.70 -19.62
N SER A 317 11.11 -26.11 -18.80
CA SER A 317 10.75 -25.03 -17.87
C SER A 317 11.68 -23.84 -18.01
N ASN A 318 11.15 -22.64 -17.78
CA ASN A 318 11.90 -21.40 -17.73
C ASN A 318 11.16 -20.42 -16.80
N SER A 319 11.66 -19.21 -16.65
CA SER A 319 11.00 -18.18 -15.84
C SER A 319 11.19 -16.79 -16.43
N SER A 320 10.29 -15.89 -16.09
CA SER A 320 10.42 -14.46 -16.36
C SER A 320 10.31 -13.68 -15.06
N THR A 321 11.20 -12.70 -14.91
CA THR A 321 11.30 -11.86 -13.71
C THR A 321 11.13 -10.40 -14.10
N VAL A 322 10.36 -9.65 -13.31
CA VAL A 322 10.18 -8.21 -13.43
C VAL A 322 10.38 -7.61 -12.05
N THR A 323 11.22 -6.59 -11.95
CA THR A 323 11.48 -5.85 -10.71
C THR A 323 11.23 -4.36 -10.91
N THR A 324 10.91 -3.69 -9.81
CA THR A 324 10.86 -2.23 -9.72
C THR A 324 11.40 -1.81 -8.37
N GLU A 325 11.88 -0.57 -8.28
CA GLU A 325 12.44 -0.02 -7.05
C GLU A 325 11.63 1.19 -6.59
N VAL A 326 11.48 1.33 -5.28
CA VAL A 326 10.89 2.52 -4.66
C VAL A 326 11.72 2.91 -3.45
N SER A 327 11.95 4.22 -3.29
CA SER A 327 12.66 4.76 -2.14
C SER A 327 11.68 5.41 -1.17
N VAL A 328 11.87 5.14 0.11
CA VAL A 328 11.22 5.82 1.24
C VAL A 328 12.26 6.70 1.92
N ASP A 329 11.95 7.99 2.09
CA ASP A 329 12.77 8.91 2.88
C ASP A 329 12.21 9.02 4.30
N TRP A 330 12.97 8.52 5.27
CA TRP A 330 12.60 8.57 6.69
C TRP A 330 12.67 9.98 7.26
N ASN A 331 13.38 10.91 6.62
CA ASN A 331 13.36 12.33 7.00
C ASN A 331 12.12 13.06 6.49
N HIS A 332 11.30 12.39 5.66
CA HIS A 332 10.16 13.05 5.03
C HIS A 332 9.18 13.59 6.09
N PRO A 333 8.67 14.83 5.93
CA PRO A 333 7.88 15.48 6.97
C PRO A 333 6.60 14.72 7.35
N LEU A 334 6.09 13.87 6.46
CA LEU A 334 4.94 12.98 6.73
C LEU A 334 5.10 12.13 7.99
N PHE A 335 6.34 11.85 8.40
CA PHE A 335 6.62 11.03 9.58
C PHE A 335 6.59 11.85 10.89
N ALA A 336 6.14 13.10 10.85
CA ALA A 336 5.93 13.91 12.04
C ALA A 336 4.68 13.43 12.82
N PRO A 337 4.72 13.47 14.16
CA PRO A 337 3.64 12.93 14.99
C PRO A 337 2.40 13.84 15.06
N GLU A 338 2.55 15.13 14.77
CA GLU A 338 1.43 16.08 14.82
C GLU A 338 0.64 16.06 13.51
N ALA A 339 -0.67 16.32 13.60
CA ALA A 339 -1.51 16.44 12.42
C ALA A 339 -1.00 17.53 11.47
N HIS A 340 -0.99 17.23 10.18
CA HIS A 340 -0.55 18.16 9.15
C HIS A 340 -1.66 19.16 8.86
N VAL A 341 -1.41 20.44 9.16
CA VAL A 341 -2.39 21.50 8.92
C VAL A 341 -1.79 22.65 8.12
N ALA A 342 -2.60 23.25 7.25
CA ALA A 342 -2.37 24.60 6.78
C ALA A 342 -3.04 25.58 7.75
N LEU A 343 -2.38 26.70 8.03
CA LEU A 343 -2.98 27.80 8.79
C LEU A 343 -3.57 28.79 7.79
N GLN A 344 -4.87 28.71 7.55
CA GLN A 344 -5.56 29.50 6.54
C GLN A 344 -6.26 30.70 7.16
N SER A 345 -6.07 31.88 6.58
CA SER A 345 -6.81 33.08 6.96
C SER A 345 -8.28 32.96 6.58
N LEU A 346 -9.14 33.45 7.48
CA LEU A 346 -10.55 33.72 7.23
C LEU A 346 -10.79 35.21 6.91
N SER A 347 -9.75 36.03 7.00
CA SER A 347 -9.80 37.46 6.73
C SER A 347 -9.39 37.83 5.30
N ASP A 348 -8.60 36.99 4.64
CA ASP A 348 -8.23 37.13 3.22
C ASP A 348 -8.46 35.81 2.46
N ASN A 349 -9.02 35.90 1.25
CA ASN A 349 -9.40 34.73 0.47
C ASN A 349 -8.17 33.94 0.00
N ASN A 350 -8.23 32.61 0.15
CA ASN A 350 -7.17 31.68 -0.26
C ASN A 350 -5.77 32.01 0.29
N PHE A 351 -5.67 32.59 1.49
CA PHE A 351 -4.40 33.01 2.09
C PHE A 351 -3.94 32.04 3.18
N CYS A 352 -2.75 31.48 3.06
CA CYS A 352 -2.16 30.52 4.00
C CYS A 352 -0.84 31.04 4.57
N LEU A 353 -0.54 30.68 5.83
CA LEU A 353 0.74 30.97 6.44
C LEU A 353 1.85 30.16 5.75
N ASP A 354 2.87 30.86 5.27
CA ASP A 354 3.87 30.35 4.35
C ASP A 354 5.28 30.67 4.84
N VAL A 355 6.19 29.70 4.70
CA VAL A 355 7.63 29.90 4.91
C VAL A 355 8.29 30.19 3.56
N TYR A 356 8.78 31.41 3.34
CA TYR A 356 9.30 31.86 2.04
C TYR A 356 10.67 31.29 1.63
N GLY A 357 11.28 30.46 2.47
CA GLY A 357 12.55 29.81 2.15
C GLY A 357 12.97 28.82 3.23
N THR A 358 14.22 28.39 3.18
CA THR A 358 14.88 27.67 4.27
C THR A 358 16.34 28.10 4.28
N ASN A 359 16.87 28.46 5.44
CA ASN A 359 18.30 28.72 5.64
C ASN A 359 18.80 27.93 6.84
N ASP A 360 20.12 27.75 6.94
CA ASP A 360 20.74 27.01 8.07
C ASP A 360 20.83 27.87 9.35
N ASP A 361 20.70 29.20 9.25
CA ASP A 361 21.05 30.15 10.33
C ASP A 361 19.94 30.44 11.34
N GLY A 362 18.68 30.16 11.02
CA GLY A 362 17.55 30.65 11.83
C GLY A 362 16.92 31.85 11.13
N ASP A 363 15.80 32.33 11.65
CA ASP A 363 15.14 33.54 11.17
C ASP A 363 14.72 33.52 9.69
N VAL A 364 13.98 32.49 9.30
CA VAL A 364 13.36 32.45 7.97
C VAL A 364 12.04 33.22 8.01
N GLU A 365 11.90 34.18 7.10
CA GLU A 365 10.70 34.99 6.96
C GLU A 365 9.45 34.11 6.78
N VAL A 366 8.47 34.36 7.64
CA VAL A 366 7.12 33.79 7.55
C VAL A 366 6.17 34.90 7.12
N GLY A 367 5.47 34.66 6.03
CA GLY A 367 4.42 35.55 5.54
C GLY A 367 3.16 34.76 5.26
N GLY A 368 2.33 35.29 4.38
CA GLY A 368 1.31 34.47 3.77
C GLY A 368 1.25 34.58 2.27
N TRP A 369 0.72 33.53 1.68
CA TRP A 369 0.70 33.33 0.25
C TRP A 369 -0.60 32.66 -0.16
N GLU A 370 -0.81 32.53 -1.48
CA GLU A 370 -1.92 31.74 -1.97
C GLU A 370 -1.80 30.30 -1.45
N CYS A 371 -2.88 29.72 -0.92
CA CYS A 371 -2.86 28.35 -0.45
C CYS A 371 -2.64 27.39 -1.63
N HIS A 372 -1.48 26.74 -1.67
CA HIS A 372 -1.13 25.71 -2.67
C HIS A 372 -0.91 24.34 -2.02
N GLY A 373 -0.65 24.31 -0.71
CA GLY A 373 -0.51 23.06 0.04
C GLY A 373 0.84 22.37 -0.11
N ASP A 374 1.88 23.06 -0.56
CA ASP A 374 3.23 22.47 -0.44
C ASP A 374 3.69 22.47 1.02
N TRP A 375 4.74 21.69 1.32
CA TRP A 375 5.23 21.47 2.67
C TRP A 375 5.63 22.75 3.43
N ASN A 376 5.97 23.84 2.73
CA ASN A 376 6.29 25.15 3.33
C ASN A 376 5.05 25.88 3.89
N GLN A 377 3.84 25.40 3.59
CA GLN A 377 2.58 25.88 4.18
C GLN A 377 2.01 24.92 5.22
N VAL A 378 2.70 23.81 5.50
CA VAL A 378 2.24 22.77 6.40
C VAL A 378 2.93 22.91 7.75
N TRP A 379 2.12 22.85 8.80
CA TRP A 379 2.53 23.00 10.18
C TRP A 379 1.99 21.85 11.02
N GLY A 380 2.61 21.64 12.18
CA GLY A 380 2.13 20.69 13.19
C GLY A 380 2.15 21.32 14.58
N LEU A 381 1.01 21.32 15.27
CA LEU A 381 0.92 21.80 16.65
C LEU A 381 1.38 20.70 17.61
N ASP A 382 2.52 20.91 18.28
CA ASP A 382 3.06 19.95 19.23
C ASP A 382 2.41 20.04 20.62
N ASP A 383 2.83 19.16 21.51
CA ASP A 383 2.36 19.07 22.89
C ASP A 383 2.80 20.24 23.80
N LYS A 384 3.77 21.04 23.34
CA LYS A 384 4.27 22.25 24.01
C LYS A 384 3.65 23.53 23.47
N GLU A 385 2.56 23.40 22.70
CA GLU A 385 1.83 24.50 22.07
C GLU A 385 2.65 25.23 21.00
N ARG A 386 3.58 24.55 20.32
CA ARG A 386 4.42 25.15 19.27
C ARG A 386 4.01 24.66 17.89
N TYR A 387 3.94 25.57 16.93
CA TYR A 387 3.73 25.20 15.53
C TYR A 387 5.06 24.89 14.85
N LYS A 388 5.33 23.60 14.64
CA LYS A 388 6.51 23.11 13.96
C LYS A 388 6.35 23.19 12.44
N SER A 389 7.35 23.73 11.76
CA SER A 389 7.37 23.76 10.29
C SER A 389 7.62 22.37 9.72
N ARG A 390 6.98 22.02 8.60
CA ARG A 390 7.25 20.76 7.90
C ARG A 390 8.43 20.81 6.93
N VAL A 391 8.87 21.99 6.49
CA VAL A 391 10.13 22.12 5.73
C VAL A 391 11.37 22.17 6.62
N ALA A 392 11.19 22.46 7.93
CA ALA A 392 12.26 22.46 8.91
C ALA A 392 11.75 21.90 10.26
N PRO A 393 11.78 20.57 10.48
CA PRO A 393 11.16 19.93 11.64
C PRO A 393 11.73 20.32 13.02
N GLU A 394 12.93 20.91 13.06
CA GLU A 394 13.56 21.41 14.29
C GLU A 394 13.21 22.89 14.58
N ARG A 395 12.38 23.51 13.73
CA ARG A 395 12.03 24.91 13.81
C ARG A 395 10.53 25.15 14.01
N CYS A 396 10.23 26.17 14.78
CA CYS A 396 8.93 26.51 15.30
C CYS A 396 8.57 27.96 14.92
N LEU A 397 7.28 28.21 14.69
CA LEU A 397 6.74 29.55 14.49
C LEU A 397 6.99 30.41 15.73
N ALA A 398 7.74 31.49 15.56
CA ALA A 398 8.16 32.39 16.64
C ALA A 398 7.76 33.83 16.35
N VAL A 399 7.46 34.59 17.42
CA VAL A 399 7.25 36.04 17.36
C VAL A 399 8.56 36.78 17.63
N LEU A 400 8.96 37.68 16.73
CA LEU A 400 10.11 38.55 16.89
C LEU A 400 9.77 39.82 17.70
N PRO A 401 10.78 40.52 18.28
CA PRO A 401 10.56 41.76 19.04
C PRO A 401 9.82 42.86 18.26
N ASP A 402 10.01 42.91 16.94
CA ASP A 402 9.34 43.85 16.03
C ASP A 402 7.90 43.44 15.65
N LYS A 403 7.38 42.39 16.29
CA LYS A 403 6.04 41.80 16.11
C LYS A 403 5.82 41.07 14.80
N THR A 404 6.86 40.83 14.01
CA THR A 404 6.78 39.90 12.87
C THR A 404 6.88 38.46 13.34
N VAL A 405 6.58 37.51 12.45
CA VAL A 405 6.75 36.08 12.71
C VAL A 405 7.85 35.48 11.86
N THR A 406 8.48 34.45 12.39
CA THR A 406 9.62 33.77 11.76
C THR A 406 9.58 32.28 12.08
N VAL A 407 10.44 31.48 11.45
CA VAL A 407 10.74 30.12 11.87
C VAL A 407 12.12 30.06 12.54
N ASP A 408 12.12 29.78 13.84
CA ASP A 408 13.32 29.73 14.69
C ASP A 408 13.46 28.36 15.36
N PHE A 409 14.64 28.01 15.88
CA PHE A 409 14.89 26.75 16.59
C PHE A 409 13.88 26.54 17.72
N CYS A 410 13.24 25.38 17.72
CA CYS A 410 12.23 25.04 18.71
C CYS A 410 12.82 25.01 20.12
N GLY A 411 12.33 25.88 21.00
CA GLY A 411 12.71 25.99 22.40
C GLY A 411 11.50 26.08 23.34
N GLU A 412 11.72 26.60 24.55
CA GLU A 412 10.67 26.80 25.57
C GLU A 412 10.14 28.24 25.64
N SER A 413 10.59 29.11 24.72
CA SER A 413 10.20 30.52 24.69
C SER A 413 8.69 30.68 24.54
N LEU A 414 8.11 31.59 25.33
CA LEU A 414 6.70 31.98 25.18
C LEU A 414 6.40 32.59 23.80
N ALA A 415 7.41 33.15 23.13
CA ALA A 415 7.31 33.67 21.77
C ALA A 415 6.98 32.60 20.72
N GLN A 416 7.19 31.32 21.06
CA GLN A 416 6.92 30.18 20.18
C GLN A 416 5.64 29.42 20.57
N LYS A 417 4.95 29.84 21.63
CA LYS A 417 3.77 29.13 22.15
C LYS A 417 2.49 29.81 21.69
N TRP A 418 1.56 29.00 21.19
CA TRP A 418 0.35 29.41 20.52
C TRP A 418 -0.85 28.59 20.98
N TYR A 419 -2.00 29.23 21.14
CA TYR A 419 -3.23 28.53 21.48
C TYR A 419 -4.41 29.17 20.73
N TRP A 420 -5.44 28.37 20.48
CA TRP A 420 -6.64 28.85 19.82
C TRP A 420 -7.63 29.43 20.82
N LYS A 421 -8.19 30.57 20.47
CA LYS A 421 -9.39 31.14 21.09
C LYS A 421 -10.37 31.43 19.96
N GLU A 422 -11.38 30.59 19.82
CA GLU A 422 -12.32 30.63 18.69
C GLU A 422 -11.60 30.49 17.34
N ASP A 423 -11.65 31.53 16.50
CA ASP A 423 -10.97 31.62 15.20
C ASP A 423 -9.73 32.50 15.26
N GLN A 424 -9.20 32.78 16.45
CA GLN A 424 -7.97 33.55 16.64
C GLN A 424 -6.86 32.64 17.15
N LEU A 425 -5.71 32.70 16.47
CA LEU A 425 -4.49 32.08 16.96
C LEU A 425 -3.74 33.06 17.86
N VAL A 426 -3.79 32.80 19.16
CA VAL A 426 -3.25 33.67 20.20
C VAL A 426 -1.83 33.27 20.53
N SER A 427 -0.91 34.24 20.56
CA SER A 427 0.47 34.04 21.00
C SER A 427 0.59 34.20 22.52
N ARG A 428 1.47 33.41 23.15
CA ARG A 428 1.88 33.63 24.54
C ARG A 428 3.00 34.65 24.68
N TYR A 429 3.46 35.24 23.58
CA TYR A 429 4.49 36.27 23.58
C TYR A 429 4.15 37.42 24.55
N VAL A 430 5.18 37.90 25.27
CA VAL A 430 5.08 39.01 26.22
C VAL A 430 6.16 40.05 25.93
N ASP A 431 5.82 41.33 26.07
CA ASP A 431 6.73 42.47 25.92
C ASP A 431 6.64 43.47 27.09
N GLY A 432 6.00 43.07 28.19
CA GLY A 432 5.80 43.93 29.36
C GLY A 432 4.64 44.93 29.25
N THR A 433 3.85 44.88 28.17
CA THR A 433 2.66 45.74 28.02
C THR A 433 1.36 45.12 28.55
N ASP A 434 1.42 43.89 29.06
CA ASP A 434 0.27 43.06 29.49
C ASP A 434 -0.84 42.87 28.44
N LYS A 435 -0.54 43.12 27.16
CA LYS A 435 -1.46 42.90 26.04
C LYS A 435 -1.42 41.46 25.55
N ALA A 436 -2.58 40.92 25.20
CA ALA A 436 -2.69 39.67 24.47
C ALA A 436 -2.48 39.91 22.96
N TYR A 437 -1.66 39.07 22.34
CA TYR A 437 -1.28 39.18 20.94
C TYR A 437 -1.89 38.05 20.12
N VAL A 438 -2.45 38.37 18.95
CA VAL A 438 -3.02 37.39 18.01
C VAL A 438 -2.31 37.47 16.66
N LEU A 439 -2.20 36.34 15.98
CA LEU A 439 -1.69 36.27 14.61
C LEU A 439 -2.57 37.15 13.70
N ASN A 440 -1.95 38.08 12.97
CA ASN A 440 -2.63 39.08 12.18
C ASN A 440 -1.89 39.34 10.86
N ILE A 441 -2.65 39.56 9.80
CA ILE A 441 -2.09 40.06 8.53
C ILE A 441 -1.86 41.57 8.69
N ILE A 442 -0.60 41.99 8.69
CA ILE A 442 -0.19 43.39 8.91
C ILE A 442 -0.49 44.20 7.65
N GLU A 443 0.11 43.81 6.53
CA GLU A 443 -0.04 44.50 5.25
C GLU A 443 0.34 43.56 4.10
N GLY A 444 -0.50 43.47 3.07
CA GLY A 444 -0.28 42.57 1.94
C GLY A 444 -0.04 41.13 2.41
N ASN A 445 1.16 40.63 2.15
CA ASN A 445 1.59 39.28 2.52
C ASN A 445 2.34 39.22 3.87
N LYS A 446 2.59 40.36 4.50
CA LYS A 446 3.33 40.42 5.77
C LYS A 446 2.43 39.97 6.92
N VAL A 447 2.84 38.92 7.60
CA VAL A 447 2.16 38.37 8.78
C VAL A 447 2.97 38.70 10.03
N GLY A 448 2.28 38.92 11.14
CA GLY A 448 2.89 39.12 12.43
C GLY A 448 1.87 38.96 13.54
N VAL A 449 2.10 39.61 14.67
CA VAL A 449 1.14 39.68 15.76
C VAL A 449 0.66 41.11 15.99
N ALA A 450 -0.61 41.24 16.34
CA ALA A 450 -1.20 42.52 16.75
C ALA A 450 -1.93 42.35 18.10
N PRO A 451 -2.00 43.40 18.93
CA PRO A 451 -2.86 43.39 20.10
C PRO A 451 -4.28 43.00 19.74
N MET A 452 -4.91 42.14 20.55
CA MET A 452 -6.22 41.56 20.25
C MET A 452 -7.32 42.62 20.05
N ASP A 453 -7.20 43.79 20.68
CA ASP A 453 -8.09 44.95 20.55
C ASP A 453 -7.86 45.79 19.28
N ALA A 454 -6.68 45.66 18.66
CA ALA A 454 -6.28 46.39 17.45
C ALA A 454 -6.25 45.51 16.18
N ALA A 455 -6.37 44.19 16.32
CA ALA A 455 -6.21 43.25 15.22
C ALA A 455 -7.47 43.14 14.34
N ASN A 456 -7.37 43.56 13.08
CA ASN A 456 -8.48 43.61 12.12
C ASN A 456 -8.51 42.44 11.11
N LYS A 457 -7.41 41.70 10.96
CA LYS A 457 -7.25 40.55 10.06
C LYS A 457 -6.67 39.34 10.81
N SER A 458 -7.31 39.00 11.94
CA SER A 458 -6.83 38.01 12.90
C SER A 458 -7.61 36.71 12.93
N LYS A 459 -8.56 36.52 11.99
CA LYS A 459 -9.30 35.28 11.90
C LYS A 459 -8.53 34.26 11.06
N TRP A 460 -8.26 33.12 11.64
CA TRP A 460 -7.54 32.00 11.05
C TRP A 460 -8.25 30.69 11.40
N GLN A 461 -7.93 29.64 10.66
CA GLN A 461 -8.35 28.29 10.99
C GLN A 461 -7.24 27.31 10.60
N PRO A 462 -7.02 26.23 11.39
CA PRO A 462 -6.31 25.09 10.86
C PRO A 462 -7.17 24.47 9.75
N ARG A 463 -6.53 23.92 8.73
CA ARG A 463 -7.17 23.02 7.77
C ARG A 463 -6.31 21.79 7.60
N LEU A 464 -6.91 20.61 7.74
CA LEU A 464 -6.20 19.37 7.52
C LEU A 464 -5.63 19.34 6.12
N HIS A 465 -4.33 19.14 6.03
CA HIS A 465 -3.64 19.10 4.77
C HIS A 465 -3.84 17.72 4.12
N LYS A 466 -4.36 17.69 2.90
CA LYS A 466 -4.43 16.47 2.09
C LYS A 466 -3.07 16.23 1.47
N ILE A 467 -2.30 15.35 2.09
CA ILE A 467 -0.94 15.05 1.63
C ILE A 467 -1.02 14.20 0.35
N ASN A 468 -0.37 14.67 -0.71
CA ASN A 468 -0.15 13.91 -1.94
C ASN A 468 1.36 13.60 -2.05
N LEU A 469 1.71 12.40 -2.53
CA LEU A 469 3.09 11.93 -2.74
C LEU A 469 3.50 11.90 -4.22
#